data_AF-A0A923VGJ3-F1
#
_entry.id   AF-A0A923VGJ3-F1
#
_cell.length_a   1.000
_cell.length_b   1.000
_cell.length_c   1.000
_cell.angle_alpha   90.00
_cell.angle_beta   90.00
_cell.angle_gamma   90.00
#
_symmetry.space_group_name_H-M   'P 1'
#
loop_
_entity.id
_entity.type
_entity.pdbx_description
1 polymer ?
#
loop_
_entity_poly.entity_id
_entity_poly.type
_entity_poly.pdbx_seq_one_letter_code
_entity_poly.pdbx_strand_id
1 'polypeptide(L)' 'MVFSQSHEEGFARDAALIVAAQKVEHYEIAAYCSLRTHASLLGMKEAADLFEETLDEEKTTDKALTTLSETIN' A
#
# COMPACT_ATOMS: atom_id res chain seq x y z
N MET A 1 -15.10 12.40 36.49
CA MET A 1 -15.59 12.51 35.10
C MET A 1 -14.37 12.37 34.19
N VAL A 2 -14.03 11.15 33.78
CA VAL A 2 -12.92 10.86 32.85
C VAL A 2 -13.37 9.71 31.96
N PHE A 3 -14.19 10.01 30.96
CA PHE A 3 -14.54 9.08 29.88
C PHE A 3 -14.92 9.90 28.64
N SER A 4 -13.92 10.53 28.01
CA SER A 4 -14.11 11.06 26.64
C SER A 4 -12.84 11.04 25.78
N GLN A 5 -11.71 10.49 26.23
CA GLN A 5 -10.44 10.52 25.46
C GLN A 5 -10.16 9.27 24.60
N SER A 6 -10.97 8.21 24.67
CA SER A 6 -10.59 6.92 24.08
C SER A 6 -10.97 6.70 22.61
N HIS A 7 -11.91 7.48 22.05
CA HIS A 7 -12.42 7.26 20.69
C HIS A 7 -11.64 8.06 19.64
N GLU A 8 -11.43 9.36 19.87
CA GLU A 8 -10.70 10.24 18.94
C GLU A 8 -9.22 9.85 18.78
N GLU A 9 -8.57 9.41 19.85
CA GLU A 9 -7.17 8.92 19.80
C GLU A 9 -7.05 7.62 19.00
N GLY A 10 -8.07 6.75 19.03
CA GLY A 10 -8.12 5.53 18.24
C GLY A 10 -8.20 5.82 16.75
N PHE A 11 -9.11 6.72 16.35
CA PHE A 11 -9.26 7.11 14.93
C PHE A 11 -8.03 7.82 14.38
N ALA A 12 -7.45 8.75 15.14
CA ALA A 12 -6.23 9.45 14.74
C ALA A 12 -5.06 8.45 14.56
N ARG A 13 -4.97 7.44 15.44
CA ARG A 13 -3.97 6.38 15.34
C ARG A 13 -4.18 5.52 14.10
N ASP A 14 -5.40 5.05 13.85
CA ASP A 14 -5.69 4.18 12.70
C ASP A 14 -5.48 4.91 11.37
N ALA A 15 -5.88 6.18 11.29
CA ALA A 15 -5.58 7.04 10.14
C ALA A 15 -4.06 7.19 9.93
N ALA A 16 -3.28 7.41 11.00
CA ALA A 16 -1.83 7.51 10.90
C ALA A 16 -1.17 6.20 10.43
N LEU A 17 -1.68 5.05 10.88
CA LEU A 17 -1.21 3.73 10.45
C LEU A 17 -1.50 3.47 8.97
N ILE A 18 -2.70 3.81 8.50
CA ILE A 18 -3.07 3.66 7.08
C ILE A 18 -2.21 4.55 6.21
N VAL A 19 -2.03 5.81 6.57
CA VAL A 19 -1.17 6.73 5.82
C VAL A 19 0.28 6.22 5.79
N ALA A 20 0.76 5.62 6.88
CA ALA A 20 2.08 5.02 6.91
C ALA A 20 2.17 3.80 5.98
N ALA A 21 1.15 2.93 5.98
CA ALA A 21 1.07 1.77 5.09
C ALA A 21 1.02 2.18 3.62
N GLN A 22 0.15 3.12 3.23
CA GLN A 22 0.04 3.60 1.85
C GLN A 22 1.35 4.18 1.31
N LYS A 23 2.16 4.81 2.17
CA LYS A 23 3.50 5.28 1.78
C LYS A 23 4.45 4.13 1.45
N VAL A 24 4.35 3.01 2.17
CA VAL A 24 5.12 1.79 1.89
C VAL A 24 4.65 1.20 0.56
N GLU A 25 3.34 1.04 0.37
CA GLU A 25 2.76 0.54 -0.88
C GLU A 25 3.19 1.38 -2.09
N HIS A 26 3.15 2.72 -1.98
CA HIS A 26 3.59 3.61 -3.06
C HIS A 26 5.08 3.44 -3.41
N TYR A 27 5.93 3.17 -2.41
CA TYR A 27 7.34 2.88 -2.64
C TYR A 27 7.50 1.55 -3.39
N GLU A 28 6.77 0.52 -2.98
CA GLU A 28 6.83 -0.82 -3.59
C GLU A 28 6.28 -0.80 -5.01
N ILE A 29 5.15 -0.13 -5.26
CA ILE A 29 4.59 0.07 -6.61
C ILE A 29 5.62 0.74 -7.54
N ALA A 30 6.31 1.78 -7.07
CA ALA A 30 7.35 2.45 -7.87
C ALA A 30 8.55 1.54 -8.15
N ALA A 31 8.97 0.76 -7.15
CA ALA A 31 10.07 -0.18 -7.26
C ALA A 31 9.75 -1.34 -8.23
N TYR A 32 8.62 -2.03 -8.05
CA TYR A 32 8.21 -3.16 -8.88
C TYR A 32 7.88 -2.74 -10.32
N CYS A 33 7.30 -1.55 -10.52
CA CYS A 33 7.14 -0.98 -11.86
C CYS A 33 8.49 -0.85 -12.58
N SER A 34 9.51 -0.34 -11.88
CA SER A 34 10.86 -0.20 -12.44
C SER A 34 11.51 -1.57 -12.70
N LEU A 35 11.46 -2.47 -11.73
CA LEU A 35 12.03 -3.82 -11.82
C LEU A 35 11.43 -4.62 -12.96
N ARG A 36 10.09 -4.66 -13.06
CA ARG A 36 9.37 -5.34 -14.15
C ARG A 36 9.75 -4.78 -15.51
N THR A 37 9.86 -3.44 -15.62
CA THR A 37 10.25 -2.78 -16.87
C THR A 37 11.68 -3.15 -17.27
N HIS A 38 12.62 -3.14 -16.33
CA HIS A 38 14.00 -3.54 -16.61
C HIS A 38 14.13 -5.04 -16.93
N ALA A 39 13.43 -5.92 -16.21
CA ALA A 39 13.40 -7.35 -16.50
C ALA A 39 12.89 -7.62 -17.92
N SER A 40 11.83 -6.91 -18.34
CA SER A 40 11.30 -6.98 -19.71
C SER A 40 12.34 -6.55 -20.75
N LEU A 41 13.04 -5.44 -20.52
CA LEU A 41 14.09 -4.93 -21.43
C LEU A 41 15.30 -5.88 -21.54
N LEU A 42 15.60 -6.62 -20.47
CA LEU A 42 16.69 -7.60 -20.43
C LEU A 42 16.28 -8.98 -20.96
N GLY A 43 15.03 -9.17 -21.39
CA GLY A 43 14.51 -10.46 -21.85
C GLY A 43 14.30 -11.49 -20.74
N MET A 44 14.30 -11.05 -19.47
CA MET A 44 14.10 -11.90 -18.29
C MET A 44 12.60 -12.12 -18.03
N LYS A 45 11.94 -12.89 -18.90
CA LYS A 45 10.47 -13.03 -18.91
C LYS A 45 9.89 -13.51 -17.57
N GLU A 46 10.45 -14.57 -17.00
CA GLU A 46 9.96 -15.13 -15.73
C GLU A 46 10.04 -14.12 -14.58
N ALA A 47 11.11 -13.32 -14.53
CA ALA A 47 11.24 -12.26 -13.53
C ALA A 47 10.25 -11.11 -13.79
N ALA A 48 10.02 -10.73 -15.05
CA ALA A 48 9.04 -9.72 -15.38
C ALA A 48 7.62 -10.15 -14.99
N ASP A 49 7.26 -11.42 -15.22
CA ASP A 49 5.96 -11.98 -14.85
C ASP A 49 5.79 -11.97 -13.32
N LEU A 50 6.81 -12.39 -12.56
CA LEU A 50 6.80 -12.33 -11.08
C LEU A 50 6.69 -10.90 -10.55
N PHE A 51 7.41 -9.94 -11.13
CA PHE A 51 7.33 -8.55 -10.71
C PHE A 51 5.98 -7.90 -11.06
N GLU A 52 5.32 -8.30 -12.15
CA GLU A 52 3.96 -7.83 -12.47
C GLU A 52 2.95 -8.42 -11.47
N GLU A 53 3.08 -9.70 -11.09
CA GLU A 53 2.22 -10.33 -10.07
C GLU A 53 2.30 -9.56 -8.74
N THR A 54 3.50 -9.32 -8.22
CA THR A 54 3.66 -8.54 -6.98
C THR A 54 3.18 -7.10 -7.14
N LEU A 55 3.48 -6.45 -8.28
CA LEU A 55 2.99 -5.09 -8.55
C LEU A 55 1.45 -5.00 -8.49
N ASP A 56 0.73 -6.01 -8.97
CA ASP A 56 -0.73 -6.04 -8.94
C ASP A 56 -1.29 -6.33 -7.54
N GLU A 57 -0.57 -7.13 -6.73
CA GLU A 57 -0.86 -7.29 -5.30
C GLU A 57 -0.74 -5.95 -4.57
N GLU A 58 0.36 -5.20 -4.73
CA GLU A 58 0.54 -3.91 -4.02
C GLU A 58 -0.48 -2.86 -4.46
N LYS A 59 -0.81 -2.78 -5.75
CA LYS A 59 -1.91 -1.91 -6.22
C LYS A 59 -3.25 -2.29 -5.61
N THR A 60 -3.48 -3.57 -5.32
CA THR A 60 -4.72 -4.04 -4.70
C THR A 60 -4.73 -3.71 -3.22
N THR A 61 -3.61 -3.88 -2.53
CA THR A 61 -3.43 -3.49 -1.13
C THR A 61 -3.63 -1.98 -0.94
N ASP A 62 -3.01 -1.13 -1.78
CA ASP A 62 -3.20 0.33 -1.72
C ASP A 62 -4.66 0.76 -1.90
N LYS A 63 -5.39 0.11 -2.82
CA LYS A 63 -6.84 0.33 -3.00
C LYS A 63 -7.62 -0.07 -1.75
N ALA A 64 -7.29 -1.21 -1.15
CA ALA A 64 -7.93 -1.65 0.08
C ALA A 64 -7.67 -0.68 1.24
N LEU A 65 -6.45 -0.15 1.37
CA LEU A 65 -6.09 0.89 2.34
C LEU A 65 -6.86 2.19 2.08
N THR A 66 -7.04 2.57 0.82
CA THR A 66 -7.85 3.74 0.44
C THR A 66 -9.30 3.56 0.88
N THR A 67 -9.91 2.41 0.57
CA THR A 67 -11.27 2.09 1.04
C THR A 67 -11.36 2.07 2.57
N LEU A 68 -10.35 1.51 3.25
CA LEU A 68 -10.31 1.52 4.71
C LEU A 68 -10.27 2.96 5.25
N SER A 69 -9.44 3.82 4.66
CA SER A 69 -9.34 5.24 5.03
C SER A 69 -10.66 6.00 4.88
N GLU A 70 -11.51 5.65 3.91
CA GLU A 70 -12.82 6.27 3.69
C GLU A 70 -13.87 5.82 4.72
N THR A 71 -13.61 4.73 5.44
CA THR A 71 -14.56 4.14 6.39
C THR A 71 -14.26 4.43 7.86
N ILE A 72 -13.08 5.00 8.17
CA ILE A 72 -12.73 5.39 9.53
C ILE A 72 -13.51 6.65 9.91
N ASN A 73 -14.40 6.51 10.91
CA ASN A 73 -15.28 7.57 11.45
C ASN A 73 -15.23 7.58 12.98
#